data_AF-A0A820HI60-F1
#
_entry.id   AF-A0A820HI60-F1
#
_cell.length_a   1.000
_cell.length_b   1.000
_cell.length_c   1.000
_cell.angle_alpha   90.00
_cell.angle_beta   90.00
_cell.angle_gamma   90.00
#
_symmetry.space_group_name_H-M   'P 1'
#
loop_
_entity.id
_entity.type
_entity.pdbx_description
1 polymer ?
#
loop_
_entity_poly.entity_id
_entity_poly.type
_entity_poly.pdbx_seq_one_letter_code
_entity_poly.pdbx_strand_id
1 'polypeptide(L)'
;IYSDQWDSTYGGGFWWSTAKESKPTQTNGLALQLFLRLYQLTGEPLYRDCAYSVRDWLMKEMFDTTTGLYIWKIDGSGVGIKHTEKFTYDNAIMIEAFLLYAQIIGDYSYITKAQALGTKMNTILWNNVYRVYLFNNTSKRINPAWCGWASQAMILLYLADGNTAWLDYAQQNIDYMNLKLRNSTNNGYYAFCDIDGSGVDTRHEGVDQAWMQRVQVLLSNYR
;
A
#
# COMPACT_ATOMS: atom_id res chain seq x y z
N ILE A 1 -7.58 22.70 0.57
CA ILE A 1 -8.35 21.47 0.31
C ILE A 1 -9.79 21.71 0.73
N TYR A 2 -10.76 21.64 -0.20
CA TYR A 2 -12.18 21.88 0.10
C TYR A 2 -12.88 20.55 0.47
N SER A 3 -12.60 20.05 1.67
CA SER A 3 -13.19 18.81 2.19
C SER A 3 -13.28 18.88 3.70
N ASP A 4 -14.44 18.53 4.27
CA ASP A 4 -14.63 18.43 5.71
C ASP A 4 -13.84 17.26 6.35
N GLN A 5 -13.25 16.40 5.51
CA GLN A 5 -12.42 15.28 5.93
C GLN A 5 -10.95 15.67 6.12
N TRP A 6 -10.50 16.83 5.62
CA TRP A 6 -9.17 17.38 5.90
C TRP A 6 -9.28 18.56 6.85
N ASP A 7 -8.58 18.51 7.98
CA ASP A 7 -8.51 19.61 8.94
C ASP A 7 -7.13 19.66 9.62
N SER A 8 -6.92 20.66 10.49
CA SER A 8 -5.66 20.91 11.19
C SER A 8 -5.37 19.93 12.33
N THR A 9 -6.27 19.01 12.67
CA THR A 9 -6.02 17.98 13.68
C THR A 9 -4.83 17.13 13.27
N TYR A 10 -3.87 16.94 14.19
CA TYR A 10 -2.57 16.31 13.91
C TYR A 10 -1.77 16.99 12.78
N GLY A 11 -1.96 18.31 12.59
CA GLY A 11 -1.23 19.10 11.61
C GLY A 11 -1.67 18.93 10.15
N GLY A 12 -2.80 18.27 9.89
CA GLY A 12 -3.30 17.98 8.54
C GLY A 12 -3.88 16.57 8.42
N GLY A 13 -3.93 16.04 7.21
CA GLY A 13 -4.36 14.67 6.94
C GLY A 13 -5.89 14.53 6.81
N PHE A 14 -6.29 13.56 5.99
CA PHE A 14 -7.67 13.11 5.83
C PHE A 14 -8.05 12.11 6.91
N TRP A 15 -9.25 12.30 7.46
CA TRP A 15 -9.95 11.31 8.27
C TRP A 15 -10.36 10.10 7.43
N TRP A 16 -10.35 8.91 8.05
CA TRP A 16 -10.80 7.66 7.44
C TRP A 16 -12.27 7.69 7.02
N SER A 17 -13.12 8.27 7.88
CA SER A 17 -14.57 8.28 7.74
C SER A 17 -15.15 9.61 8.22
N THR A 18 -16.41 9.86 7.87
CA THR A 18 -17.16 11.03 8.35
C THR A 18 -17.33 11.06 9.89
N ALA A 19 -17.11 9.94 10.57
CA ALA A 19 -17.08 9.87 12.03
C ALA A 19 -15.78 10.43 12.64
N LYS A 20 -14.75 10.71 11.82
CA LYS A 20 -13.47 11.30 12.23
C LYS A 20 -12.74 10.55 13.35
N GLU A 21 -12.71 9.22 13.25
CA GLU A 21 -12.13 8.35 14.29
C GLU A 21 -10.60 8.26 14.21
N SER A 22 -10.02 8.29 13.00
CA SER A 22 -8.58 8.19 12.80
C SER A 22 -8.13 8.74 11.45
N LYS A 23 -6.85 9.09 11.33
CA LYS A 23 -6.17 9.47 10.07
C LYS A 23 -5.13 8.40 9.70
N PRO A 24 -5.46 7.44 8.83
CA PRO A 24 -4.55 6.36 8.44
C PRO A 24 -3.67 6.74 7.24
N THR A 25 -2.55 6.05 7.10
CA THR A 25 -1.65 6.18 5.95
C THR A 25 -2.38 5.88 4.65
N GLN A 26 -3.11 4.76 4.56
CA GLN A 26 -3.83 4.35 3.35
C GLN A 26 -4.73 5.46 2.77
N THR A 27 -5.61 6.05 3.57
CA THR A 27 -6.53 7.11 3.08
C THR A 27 -5.73 8.27 2.49
N ASN A 28 -4.68 8.68 3.17
CA ASN A 28 -3.86 9.82 2.76
C ASN A 28 -2.99 9.47 1.55
N GLY A 29 -2.44 8.25 1.47
CA GLY A 29 -1.70 7.76 0.31
C GLY A 29 -2.59 7.70 -0.93
N LEU A 30 -3.82 7.18 -0.81
CA LEU A 30 -4.79 7.16 -1.91
C LEU A 30 -5.25 8.57 -2.30
N ALA A 31 -5.41 9.49 -1.33
CA ALA A 31 -5.72 10.89 -1.63
C ALA A 31 -4.57 11.58 -2.39
N LEU A 32 -3.32 11.33 -2.02
CA LEU A 32 -2.15 11.81 -2.77
C LEU A 32 -2.19 11.32 -4.22
N GLN A 33 -2.42 10.02 -4.41
CA GLN A 33 -2.55 9.43 -5.76
C GLN A 33 -3.71 10.06 -6.56
N LEU A 34 -4.87 10.30 -5.93
CA LEU A 34 -6.03 10.94 -6.55
C LEU A 34 -5.68 12.35 -7.03
N PHE A 35 -5.11 13.18 -6.16
CA PHE A 35 -4.79 14.57 -6.51
C PHE A 35 -3.71 14.68 -7.58
N LEU A 36 -2.72 13.79 -7.56
CA LEU A 36 -1.73 13.71 -8.64
C LEU A 36 -2.39 13.41 -9.99
N ARG A 37 -3.29 12.42 -10.05
CA ARG A 37 -4.02 12.07 -11.28
C ARG A 37 -4.96 13.18 -11.73
N LEU A 38 -5.66 13.83 -10.81
CA LEU A 38 -6.51 15.00 -11.14
C LEU A 38 -5.67 16.14 -11.72
N TYR A 39 -4.49 16.43 -11.14
CA TYR A 39 -3.57 17.42 -11.70
C TYR A 39 -3.10 17.03 -13.10
N GLN A 40 -2.70 15.77 -13.31
CA GLN A 40 -2.27 15.27 -14.62
C GLN A 40 -3.36 15.43 -15.70
N LEU A 41 -4.63 15.18 -15.34
CA LEU A 41 -5.76 15.23 -16.28
C LEU A 41 -6.22 16.66 -16.58
N THR A 42 -6.14 17.57 -15.62
CA THR A 42 -6.77 18.89 -15.71
C THR A 42 -5.78 20.04 -15.86
N GLY A 43 -4.53 19.86 -15.42
CA GLY A 43 -3.53 20.94 -15.31
C GLY A 43 -3.82 21.95 -14.19
N GLU A 44 -4.91 21.78 -13.43
CA GLU A 44 -5.35 22.77 -12.44
C GLU A 44 -4.42 22.80 -11.22
N PRO A 45 -3.75 23.93 -10.91
CA PRO A 45 -2.78 24.02 -9.82
C PRO A 45 -3.34 23.64 -8.45
N LEU A 46 -4.64 23.82 -8.25
CA LEU A 46 -5.33 23.42 -7.02
C LEU A 46 -5.04 21.96 -6.64
N TYR A 47 -5.10 21.03 -7.60
CA TYR A 47 -4.88 19.61 -7.31
C TYR A 47 -3.43 19.30 -7.00
N ARG A 48 -2.48 19.96 -7.68
CA ARG A 48 -1.05 19.87 -7.33
C ARG A 48 -0.80 20.34 -5.89
N ASP A 49 -1.39 21.46 -5.51
CA ASP A 49 -1.19 22.03 -4.18
C ASP A 49 -1.86 21.17 -3.08
N CYS A 50 -2.97 20.50 -3.41
CA CYS A 50 -3.55 19.46 -2.57
C CYS A 50 -2.60 18.25 -2.43
N ALA A 51 -2.03 17.75 -3.53
CA ALA A 51 -1.06 16.66 -3.50
C ALA A 51 0.17 17.02 -2.64
N TYR A 52 0.68 18.24 -2.73
CA TYR A 52 1.80 18.70 -1.90
C TYR A 52 1.45 18.72 -0.42
N SER A 53 0.26 19.23 -0.07
CA SER A 53 -0.22 19.24 1.31
C SER A 53 -0.32 17.83 1.91
N VAL A 54 -0.86 16.87 1.15
CA VAL A 54 -0.99 15.47 1.59
C VAL A 54 0.36 14.79 1.70
N ARG A 55 1.23 14.96 0.69
CA ARG A 55 2.61 14.45 0.67
C ARG A 55 3.39 14.94 1.89
N ASP A 56 3.35 16.24 2.18
CA ASP A 56 4.11 16.84 3.27
C ASP A 56 3.62 16.32 4.62
N TRP A 57 2.31 16.18 4.79
CA TRP A 57 1.74 15.59 6.00
C TRP A 57 2.15 14.11 6.17
N LEU A 58 2.05 13.30 5.12
CA LEU A 58 2.50 11.90 5.13
C LEU A 58 3.99 11.78 5.50
N MET A 59 4.84 12.59 4.87
CA MET A 59 6.29 12.56 5.13
C MET A 59 6.65 13.03 6.53
N LYS A 60 5.91 13.99 7.08
CA LYS A 60 6.17 14.55 8.40
C LYS A 60 5.60 13.69 9.53
N GLU A 61 4.36 13.25 9.38
CA GLU A 61 3.61 12.63 10.48
C GLU A 61 3.60 11.11 10.43
N MET A 62 3.64 10.52 9.23
CA MET A 62 3.39 9.09 9.04
C MET A 62 4.65 8.29 8.66
N PHE A 63 5.64 8.91 8.03
CA PHE A 63 6.90 8.26 7.70
C PHE A 63 7.77 8.10 8.94
N ASP A 64 8.16 6.87 9.26
CA ASP A 64 9.04 6.56 10.38
C ASP A 64 10.45 6.29 9.85
N THR A 65 11.36 7.22 10.17
CA THR A 65 12.76 7.18 9.73
C THR A 65 13.56 6.03 10.33
N THR A 66 13.11 5.43 11.44
CA THR A 66 13.79 4.29 12.09
C THR A 66 13.65 3.03 11.25
N THR A 67 12.45 2.78 10.74
CA THR A 67 12.14 1.60 9.92
C THR A 67 12.27 1.88 8.43
N GLY A 68 12.11 3.14 8.01
CA GLY A 68 11.97 3.53 6.61
C GLY A 68 10.61 3.13 6.01
N LEU A 69 9.60 2.90 6.86
CA LEU A 69 8.23 2.53 6.47
C LEU A 69 7.21 3.48 7.12
N TYR A 70 6.03 3.58 6.52
CA TYR A 70 4.90 4.33 7.07
C TYR A 70 4.22 3.56 8.22
N ILE A 71 3.86 4.30 9.27
CA ILE A 71 3.02 3.82 10.38
C ILE A 71 1.56 3.66 9.94
N TRP A 72 0.74 2.99 10.74
CA TRP A 72 -0.65 2.71 10.39
C TRP A 72 -1.55 3.96 10.41
N LYS A 73 -1.67 4.60 11.57
CA LYS A 73 -2.64 5.70 11.78
C LYS A 73 -2.32 6.59 12.97
N ILE A 74 -3.01 7.72 13.04
CA ILE A 74 -3.11 8.60 14.21
C ILE A 74 -4.56 8.69 14.66
N ASP A 75 -4.83 8.50 15.95
CA ASP A 75 -6.16 8.68 16.55
C ASP A 75 -6.10 9.25 17.98
N GLY A 76 -7.25 9.45 18.63
CA GLY A 76 -7.32 9.93 20.02
C GLY A 76 -7.32 11.46 20.18
N SER A 77 -7.31 11.93 21.42
CA SER A 77 -7.42 13.36 21.73
C SER A 77 -6.09 14.11 21.65
N GLY A 78 -6.14 15.45 21.60
CA GLY A 78 -4.97 16.30 21.64
C GLY A 78 -4.03 16.09 20.44
N VAL A 79 -2.77 15.80 20.73
CA VAL A 79 -1.74 15.54 19.70
C VAL A 79 -1.89 14.18 19.01
N GLY A 80 -2.78 13.31 19.51
CA GLY A 80 -3.05 11.98 18.98
C GLY A 80 -2.01 10.93 19.39
N ILE A 81 -2.40 9.67 19.23
CA ILE A 81 -1.60 8.47 19.44
C ILE A 81 -1.21 7.92 18.07
N LYS A 82 0.09 7.78 17.82
CA LYS A 82 0.62 7.16 16.61
C LYS A 82 0.67 5.63 16.80
N HIS A 83 -0.08 4.91 15.97
CA HIS A 83 -0.06 3.44 15.91
C HIS A 83 1.03 3.02 14.91
N THR A 84 2.14 2.51 15.44
CA THR A 84 3.41 2.37 14.70
C THR A 84 3.56 1.07 13.92
N GLU A 85 2.53 0.22 13.90
CA GLU A 85 2.46 -0.97 13.07
C GLU A 85 2.68 -0.64 11.60
N LYS A 86 3.32 -1.56 10.90
CA LYS A 86 3.66 -1.43 9.48
C LYS A 86 2.78 -2.38 8.71
N PHE A 87 1.81 -1.84 7.99
CA PHE A 87 0.97 -2.63 7.10
C PHE A 87 1.56 -2.64 5.69
N THR A 88 1.41 -3.79 5.03
CA THR A 88 1.90 -3.99 3.67
C THR A 88 1.19 -3.09 2.68
N TYR A 89 -0.13 -2.98 2.77
CA TYR A 89 -0.90 -2.14 1.86
C TYR A 89 -0.58 -0.65 2.01
N ASP A 90 -0.38 -0.14 3.23
CA ASP A 90 -0.02 1.27 3.48
C ASP A 90 1.25 1.64 2.71
N ASN A 91 2.27 0.79 2.81
CA ASN A 91 3.56 1.03 2.19
C ASN A 91 3.54 0.78 0.68
N ALA A 92 2.81 -0.23 0.20
CA ALA A 92 2.59 -0.46 -1.23
C ALA A 92 1.87 0.70 -1.92
N ILE A 93 0.84 1.27 -1.28
CA ILE A 93 0.12 2.46 -1.77
C ILE A 93 1.08 3.65 -1.88
N MET A 94 2.00 3.81 -0.92
CA MET A 94 2.98 4.88 -0.95
C MET A 94 4.05 4.71 -2.02
N ILE A 95 4.45 3.47 -2.36
CA ILE A 95 5.33 3.20 -3.51
C ILE A 95 4.68 3.73 -4.79
N GLU A 96 3.43 3.36 -5.06
CA GLU A 96 2.72 3.86 -6.24
C GLU A 96 2.54 5.38 -6.20
N ALA A 97 2.24 5.96 -5.03
CA ALA A 97 2.12 7.41 -4.88
C ALA A 97 3.43 8.13 -5.23
N PHE A 98 4.58 7.59 -4.85
CA PHE A 98 5.88 8.15 -5.19
C PHE A 98 6.22 8.02 -6.68
N LEU A 99 5.91 6.87 -7.30
CA LEU A 99 6.12 6.69 -8.73
C LEU A 99 5.24 7.65 -9.56
N LEU A 100 3.97 7.82 -9.19
CA LEU A 100 3.08 8.83 -9.78
C LEU A 100 3.61 10.24 -9.56
N TYR A 101 4.11 10.53 -8.35
CA TYR A 101 4.66 11.84 -8.04
C TYR A 101 5.84 12.18 -8.96
N ALA A 102 6.79 11.25 -9.12
CA ALA A 102 7.91 11.42 -10.03
C ALA A 102 7.43 11.63 -11.48
N GLN A 103 6.48 10.83 -11.95
CA GLN A 103 5.95 10.91 -13.32
C GLN A 103 5.23 12.23 -13.60
N ILE A 104 4.41 12.71 -12.67
CA ILE A 104 3.47 13.81 -12.89
C ILE A 104 4.09 15.16 -12.51
N ILE A 105 4.85 15.22 -11.42
CA ILE A 105 5.50 16.44 -10.94
C ILE A 105 6.88 16.63 -11.58
N GLY A 106 7.52 15.54 -12.02
CA GLY A 106 8.86 15.58 -12.64
C GLY A 106 10.01 15.58 -11.62
N ASP A 107 9.74 15.28 -10.35
CA ASP A 107 10.79 15.09 -9.34
C ASP A 107 11.20 13.63 -9.24
N TYR A 108 12.20 13.25 -10.02
CA TYR A 108 12.69 11.88 -10.10
C TYR A 108 13.37 11.37 -8.82
N SER A 109 13.64 12.23 -7.82
CA SER A 109 14.11 11.75 -6.51
C SER A 109 13.07 10.84 -5.83
N TYR A 110 11.80 10.95 -6.21
CA TYR A 110 10.73 10.09 -5.72
C TYR A 110 10.80 8.65 -6.27
N ILE A 111 11.46 8.39 -7.40
CA ILE A 111 11.74 7.02 -7.85
C ILE A 111 12.67 6.35 -6.84
N THR A 112 13.75 7.04 -6.43
CA THR A 112 14.68 6.53 -5.41
C THR A 112 13.97 6.30 -4.07
N LYS A 113 13.05 7.19 -3.68
CA LYS A 113 12.23 6.98 -2.48
C LYS A 113 11.33 5.74 -2.60
N ALA A 114 10.70 5.52 -3.76
CA ALA A 114 9.88 4.34 -4.01
C ALA A 114 10.69 3.04 -3.91
N GLN A 115 11.88 3.01 -4.53
CA GLN A 115 12.79 1.86 -4.48
C GLN A 115 13.30 1.58 -3.05
N ALA A 116 13.66 2.63 -2.31
CA ALA A 116 14.06 2.50 -0.92
C ALA A 116 12.91 1.94 -0.06
N LEU A 117 11.69 2.42 -0.28
CA LEU A 117 10.50 1.94 0.41
C LEU A 117 10.21 0.46 0.10
N GLY A 118 10.28 0.06 -1.19
CA GLY A 118 10.16 -1.33 -1.62
C GLY A 118 11.22 -2.24 -0.99
N THR A 119 12.48 -1.78 -0.93
CA THR A 119 13.57 -2.51 -0.26
C THR A 119 13.27 -2.73 1.22
N LYS A 120 12.73 -1.72 1.92
CA LYS A 120 12.35 -1.84 3.33
C LYS A 120 11.15 -2.78 3.52
N MET A 121 10.18 -2.78 2.61
CA MET A 121 9.10 -3.78 2.62
C MET A 121 9.66 -5.20 2.50
N ASN A 122 10.62 -5.42 1.58
CA ASN A 122 11.25 -6.74 1.37
C ASN A 122 12.09 -7.20 2.57
N THR A 123 12.49 -6.28 3.45
CA THR A 123 13.27 -6.61 4.64
C THR A 123 12.37 -6.85 5.87
N ILE A 124 11.32 -6.04 6.03
CA ILE A 124 10.53 -6.01 7.28
C ILE A 124 9.21 -6.80 7.15
N LEU A 125 8.57 -6.74 5.99
CA LEU A 125 7.22 -7.27 5.77
C LEU A 125 7.21 -8.55 4.94
N TRP A 126 8.36 -8.96 4.42
CA TRP A 126 8.51 -10.21 3.68
C TRP A 126 8.89 -11.37 4.60
N ASN A 127 8.24 -12.51 4.42
CA ASN A 127 8.68 -13.74 5.05
C ASN A 127 9.54 -14.57 4.09
N ASN A 128 10.81 -14.78 4.43
CA ASN A 128 11.75 -15.50 3.57
C ASN A 128 11.53 -17.03 3.50
N VAL A 129 10.81 -17.61 4.48
CA VAL A 129 10.51 -19.05 4.51
C VAL A 129 9.34 -19.36 3.59
N TYR A 130 8.23 -18.63 3.76
CA TYR A 130 6.98 -18.84 3.04
C TYR A 130 6.89 -18.04 1.74
N ARG A 131 7.83 -17.11 1.51
CA ARG A 131 7.90 -16.26 0.31
C ARG A 131 6.61 -15.49 0.05
N VAL A 132 6.15 -14.78 1.08
CA VAL A 132 4.90 -14.01 1.08
C VAL A 132 5.05 -12.74 1.92
N TYR A 133 4.33 -11.67 1.55
CA TYR A 133 4.21 -10.49 2.41
C TYR A 133 3.19 -10.71 3.52
N LEU A 134 3.55 -10.29 4.73
CA LEU A 134 2.67 -10.27 5.88
C LEU A 134 1.57 -9.23 5.71
N PHE A 135 0.43 -9.41 6.35
CA PHE A 135 -0.58 -8.35 6.46
C PHE A 135 0.01 -7.11 7.15
N ASN A 136 0.70 -7.31 8.28
CA ASN A 136 1.51 -6.31 8.96
C ASN A 136 2.64 -6.95 9.78
N ASN A 137 3.50 -6.14 10.39
CA ASN A 137 4.63 -6.61 11.19
C ASN A 137 4.27 -7.13 12.61
N THR A 138 3.01 -7.05 13.04
CA THR A 138 2.53 -7.53 14.36
C THR A 138 1.63 -8.76 14.27
N SER A 139 1.12 -9.06 13.09
CA SER A 139 0.19 -10.15 12.78
C SER A 139 0.74 -10.98 11.65
N LYS A 140 0.90 -12.28 11.88
CA LYS A 140 1.41 -13.24 10.90
C LYS A 140 0.30 -13.75 9.97
N ARG A 141 -0.65 -12.89 9.59
CA ARG A 141 -1.77 -13.25 8.71
C ARG A 141 -1.45 -12.88 7.26
N ILE A 142 -2.00 -13.65 6.33
CA ILE A 142 -1.94 -13.41 4.89
C ILE A 142 -3.37 -13.20 4.39
N ASN A 143 -3.58 -12.19 3.53
CA ASN A 143 -4.86 -11.97 2.87
C ASN A 143 -4.67 -11.56 1.40
N PRO A 144 -5.54 -12.04 0.50
CA PRO A 144 -5.41 -11.76 -0.93
C PRO A 144 -5.43 -10.27 -1.29
N ALA A 145 -6.36 -9.49 -0.73
CA ALA A 145 -6.46 -8.05 -1.00
C ALA A 145 -5.28 -7.25 -0.44
N TRP A 146 -5.02 -7.34 0.86
CA TRP A 146 -4.05 -6.51 1.57
C TRP A 146 -2.60 -6.89 1.24
N CYS A 147 -2.30 -8.18 1.08
CA CYS A 147 -0.97 -8.64 0.65
C CYS A 147 -0.81 -8.53 -0.88
N GLY A 148 -1.90 -8.57 -1.65
CA GLY A 148 -1.88 -8.37 -3.11
C GLY A 148 -1.41 -6.98 -3.54
N TRP A 149 -1.66 -5.95 -2.73
CA TRP A 149 -1.09 -4.61 -2.93
C TRP A 149 0.44 -4.63 -3.09
N ALA A 150 1.16 -5.49 -2.34
CA ALA A 150 2.60 -5.60 -2.49
C ALA A 150 3.02 -6.14 -3.85
N SER A 151 2.30 -7.14 -4.39
CA SER A 151 2.57 -7.65 -5.73
C SER A 151 2.44 -6.55 -6.78
N GLN A 152 1.40 -5.71 -6.70
CA GLN A 152 1.28 -4.54 -7.58
C GLN A 152 2.45 -3.57 -7.40
N ALA A 153 2.82 -3.23 -6.16
CA ALA A 153 3.92 -2.31 -5.90
C ALA A 153 5.27 -2.82 -6.45
N MET A 154 5.55 -4.11 -6.30
CA MET A 154 6.76 -4.71 -6.86
C MET A 154 6.75 -4.71 -8.40
N ILE A 155 5.61 -4.98 -9.04
CA ILE A 155 5.47 -4.87 -10.50
C ILE A 155 5.70 -3.42 -10.97
N LEU A 156 5.18 -2.43 -10.23
CA LEU A 156 5.40 -1.02 -10.54
C LEU A 156 6.86 -0.59 -10.37
N LEU A 157 7.58 -1.14 -9.39
CA LEU A 157 9.01 -0.90 -9.23
C LEU A 157 9.81 -1.49 -10.40
N TYR A 158 9.47 -2.71 -10.84
CA TYR A 158 10.05 -3.28 -12.05
C TYR A 158 9.82 -2.37 -13.27
N LEU A 159 8.62 -1.83 -13.44
CA LEU A 159 8.34 -0.90 -14.54
C LEU A 159 9.16 0.40 -14.46
N ALA A 160 9.53 0.81 -13.26
CA ALA A 160 10.30 2.04 -13.05
C ALA A 160 11.79 1.89 -13.36
N ASP A 161 12.39 0.72 -13.12
CA ASP A 161 13.84 0.52 -13.20
C ASP A 161 14.32 -0.70 -13.99
N GLY A 162 13.41 -1.56 -14.45
CA GLY A 162 13.73 -2.78 -15.19
C GLY A 162 14.35 -3.91 -14.36
N ASN A 163 14.48 -3.76 -13.03
CA ASN A 163 15.09 -4.77 -12.18
C ASN A 163 14.12 -5.94 -11.94
N THR A 164 14.43 -7.08 -12.56
CA THR A 164 13.57 -8.27 -12.51
C THR A 164 13.44 -8.88 -11.12
N ALA A 165 14.32 -8.55 -10.17
CA ALA A 165 14.20 -9.04 -8.80
C ALA A 165 12.86 -8.62 -8.15
N TRP A 166 12.30 -7.47 -8.52
CA TRP A 166 10.98 -7.06 -8.04
C TRP A 166 9.88 -8.02 -8.50
N LEU A 167 9.94 -8.51 -9.75
CA LEU A 167 8.97 -9.47 -10.28
C LEU A 167 9.02 -10.80 -9.52
N ASP A 168 10.18 -11.21 -9.03
CA ASP A 168 10.30 -12.45 -8.27
C ASP A 168 9.55 -12.37 -6.93
N TYR A 169 9.59 -11.22 -6.24
CA TYR A 169 8.76 -10.98 -5.05
C TYR A 169 7.27 -10.96 -5.40
N ALA A 170 6.89 -10.33 -6.50
CA ALA A 170 5.49 -10.27 -6.93
C ALA A 170 4.94 -11.67 -7.24
N GLN A 171 5.68 -12.46 -8.03
CA GLN A 171 5.33 -13.83 -8.42
C GLN A 171 5.23 -14.74 -7.20
N GLN A 172 6.26 -14.77 -6.35
CA GLN A 172 6.28 -15.64 -5.17
C GLN A 172 5.12 -15.34 -4.21
N ASN A 173 4.79 -14.06 -4.00
CA ASN A 173 3.64 -13.67 -3.19
C ASN A 173 2.31 -14.17 -3.77
N ILE A 174 2.12 -14.03 -5.09
CA ILE A 174 0.93 -14.52 -5.80
C ILE A 174 0.84 -16.05 -5.76
N ASP A 175 1.96 -16.74 -5.99
CA ASP A 175 2.04 -18.19 -5.95
C ASP A 175 1.66 -18.75 -4.58
N TYR A 176 2.15 -18.11 -3.51
CA TYR A 176 1.78 -18.49 -2.15
C TYR A 176 0.25 -18.38 -1.94
N MET A 177 -0.35 -17.25 -2.32
CA MET A 177 -1.80 -17.05 -2.15
C MET A 177 -2.62 -17.99 -3.05
N ASN A 178 -2.15 -18.29 -4.26
CA ASN A 178 -2.73 -19.30 -5.13
C ASN A 178 -2.69 -20.70 -4.51
N LEU A 179 -1.57 -21.06 -3.88
CA LEU A 179 -1.38 -22.36 -3.25
C LEU A 179 -2.22 -22.53 -1.98
N LYS A 180 -2.32 -21.48 -1.15
CA LYS A 180 -2.87 -21.59 0.21
C LYS A 180 -4.29 -21.06 0.36
N LEU A 181 -4.69 -20.09 -0.47
CA LEU A 181 -5.96 -19.39 -0.31
C LEU A 181 -6.92 -19.64 -1.46
N ARG A 182 -6.52 -20.30 -2.55
CA ARG A 182 -7.44 -20.63 -3.64
C ARG A 182 -8.17 -21.95 -3.39
N ASN A 183 -9.48 -21.90 -3.37
CA ASN A 183 -10.34 -23.08 -3.31
C ASN A 183 -10.24 -23.87 -4.63
N SER A 184 -9.89 -25.15 -4.55
CA SER A 184 -9.66 -26.01 -5.72
C SER A 184 -10.93 -26.45 -6.45
N THR A 185 -12.11 -26.31 -5.83
CA THR A 185 -13.39 -26.70 -6.40
C THR A 185 -14.02 -25.55 -7.20
N ASN A 186 -14.06 -24.35 -6.63
CA ASN A 186 -14.74 -23.19 -7.22
C ASN A 186 -13.79 -22.11 -7.75
N ASN A 187 -12.48 -22.27 -7.55
CA ASN A 187 -11.41 -21.33 -7.94
C ASN A 187 -11.44 -19.95 -7.27
N GLY A 188 -12.32 -19.75 -6.28
CA GLY A 188 -12.38 -18.53 -5.47
C GLY A 188 -11.30 -18.50 -4.39
N TYR A 189 -11.07 -17.33 -3.82
CA TYR A 189 -10.08 -17.09 -2.77
C TYR A 189 -10.72 -16.91 -1.41
N TYR A 190 -10.14 -17.58 -0.41
CA TYR A 190 -10.44 -17.43 1.00
C TYR A 190 -9.87 -16.13 1.56
N ALA A 191 -10.55 -15.56 2.57
CA ALA A 191 -10.23 -14.24 3.07
C ALA A 191 -8.87 -14.17 3.79
N PHE A 192 -8.52 -15.14 4.62
CA PHE A 192 -7.28 -15.11 5.38
C PHE A 192 -6.72 -16.50 5.63
N CYS A 193 -5.41 -16.58 5.89
CA CYS A 193 -4.78 -17.70 6.57
C CYS A 193 -3.64 -17.20 7.47
N ASP A 194 -3.16 -18.05 8.35
CA ASP A 194 -1.89 -17.85 9.04
C ASP A 194 -0.71 -18.01 8.06
N ILE A 195 0.45 -17.49 8.43
CA ILE A 195 1.65 -17.45 7.59
C ILE A 195 2.14 -18.82 7.09
N ASP A 196 1.80 -19.90 7.79
CA ASP A 196 2.12 -21.27 7.38
C ASP A 196 1.05 -21.90 6.47
N GLY A 197 -0.04 -21.15 6.24
CA GLY A 197 -1.20 -21.54 5.45
C GLY A 197 -2.24 -22.31 6.25
N SER A 198 -2.08 -22.43 7.58
CA SER A 198 -3.12 -22.95 8.46
C SER A 198 -4.16 -21.86 8.79
N GLY A 199 -5.15 -22.19 9.62
CA GLY A 199 -6.11 -21.19 10.10
C GLY A 199 -6.93 -20.50 9.01
N VAL A 200 -7.25 -21.22 7.92
CA VAL A 200 -7.93 -20.64 6.76
C VAL A 200 -9.34 -20.16 7.13
N ASP A 201 -9.60 -18.86 6.94
CA ASP A 201 -10.92 -18.27 7.01
C ASP A 201 -11.65 -18.52 5.68
N THR A 202 -12.63 -19.41 5.70
CA THR A 202 -13.29 -19.93 4.50
C THR A 202 -14.28 -18.96 3.85
N ARG A 203 -14.43 -17.75 4.39
CA ARG A 203 -15.22 -16.69 3.75
C ARG A 203 -14.60 -16.30 2.41
N HIS A 204 -15.47 -16.03 1.44
CA HIS A 204 -15.09 -15.50 0.15
C HIS A 204 -15.58 -14.05 0.07
N GLU A 205 -14.66 -13.09 0.11
CA GLU A 205 -15.00 -11.68 -0.05
C GLU A 205 -14.72 -11.23 -1.49
N GLY A 206 -15.59 -10.39 -2.04
CA GLY A 206 -15.46 -9.92 -3.43
C GLY A 206 -14.15 -9.16 -3.67
N VAL A 207 -13.65 -8.47 -2.65
CA VAL A 207 -12.38 -7.72 -2.70
C VAL A 207 -11.19 -8.65 -2.93
N ASP A 208 -11.16 -9.81 -2.27
CA ASP A 208 -10.09 -10.79 -2.41
C ASP A 208 -10.06 -11.40 -3.82
N GLN A 209 -11.24 -11.67 -4.39
CA GLN A 209 -11.35 -12.17 -5.76
C GLN A 209 -10.81 -11.15 -6.76
N ALA A 210 -11.24 -9.89 -6.62
CA ALA A 210 -10.86 -8.82 -7.51
C ALA A 210 -9.35 -8.54 -7.45
N TRP A 211 -8.76 -8.55 -6.25
CA TRP A 211 -7.32 -8.35 -6.08
C TRP A 211 -6.51 -9.46 -6.70
N MET A 212 -6.87 -10.73 -6.48
CA MET A 212 -6.13 -11.84 -7.08
C MET A 212 -6.23 -11.85 -8.59
N GLN A 213 -7.40 -11.53 -9.17
CA GLN A 213 -7.52 -11.36 -10.62
C GLN A 213 -6.61 -10.23 -11.12
N ARG A 214 -6.64 -9.07 -10.46
CA ARG A 214 -5.85 -7.89 -10.83
C ARG A 214 -4.36 -8.18 -10.84
N VAL A 215 -3.80 -8.71 -9.75
CA VAL A 215 -2.34 -8.90 -9.63
C VAL A 215 -1.82 -9.99 -10.58
N GLN A 216 -2.62 -11.04 -10.83
CA GLN A 216 -2.27 -12.07 -11.81
C GLN A 216 -2.27 -11.50 -13.23
N VAL A 217 -3.26 -10.68 -13.60
CA VAL A 217 -3.28 -10.00 -14.91
C VAL A 217 -2.10 -9.04 -15.05
N LEU A 218 -1.79 -8.24 -14.02
CA LEU A 218 -0.64 -7.35 -14.04
C LEU A 218 0.66 -8.12 -14.29
N LEU A 219 0.86 -9.25 -13.59
CA LEU A 219 2.07 -10.04 -13.69
C LEU A 219 2.19 -10.81 -15.02
N SER A 220 1.07 -11.26 -15.60
CA SER A 220 1.04 -12.04 -16.85
C SER A 220 1.65 -11.35 -18.06
N ASN A 221 1.85 -10.02 -17.99
CA ASN A 221 2.57 -9.29 -19.04
C ASN A 221 4.09 -9.57 -19.03
N TYR A 222 4.61 -10.23 -18.00
CA TYR A 222 6.05 -10.40 -17.75
C TYR A 222 6.47 -11.84 -17.39
N ARG A 223 5.50 -12.74 -17.14
CA ARG A 223 5.69 -14.14 -16.72
C ARG A 223 4.62 -15.04 -17.33
#